data_AF-A0A133UZQ4-F1
#
_entry.id   AF-A0A133UZQ4-F1
#
_cell.length_a   1.000
_cell.length_b   1.000
_cell.length_c   1.000
_cell.angle_alpha   90.00
_cell.angle_beta   90.00
_cell.angle_gamma   90.00
#
_symmetry.space_group_name_H-M   'P 1'
#
loop_
_entity.id
_entity.type
_entity.pdbx_description
1 polymer ?
#
loop_
_entity_poly.entity_id
_entity_poly.type
_entity_poly.pdbx_seq_one_letter_code
_entity_poly.pdbx_strand_id
1 'polypeptide(L)'
;MNLGGYMGSNYLYTGNRGLNTIITGVILAIVIAIGVGALYFSMSEAQANFKVNSITLSDSKVTENQAVSVEVEVANTGGAKGSYEVELTLNGESYDSETVEVKSKKTEVVEF
;
A
#
# COMPACT_ATOMS: atom_id res chain seq x y z
N MET A 1 39.41 -39.42 -13.36
CA MET A 1 38.08 -38.89 -13.72
C MET A 1 37.92 -37.54 -13.05
N ASN A 2 37.70 -36.49 -13.84
CA ASN A 2 37.39 -35.14 -13.39
C ASN A 2 35.98 -35.11 -12.77
N LEU A 3 35.73 -34.28 -11.75
CA LEU A 3 34.49 -33.50 -11.62
C LEU A 3 34.66 -32.38 -10.57
N GLY A 4 34.92 -31.16 -11.08
CA GLY A 4 34.10 -29.97 -10.81
C GLY A 4 34.18 -29.31 -9.43
N GLY A 5 34.71 -28.08 -9.39
CA GLY A 5 34.79 -27.24 -8.20
C GLY A 5 33.49 -26.55 -7.78
N TYR A 6 33.48 -26.16 -6.50
CA TYR A 6 32.70 -25.02 -6.00
C TYR A 6 33.68 -24.07 -5.31
N MET A 7 33.95 -22.95 -5.97
CA MET A 7 34.66 -21.82 -5.36
C MET A 7 33.73 -21.17 -4.33
N GLY A 8 33.87 -21.58 -3.06
CA GLY A 8 33.27 -20.87 -1.94
C GLY A 8 34.13 -19.67 -1.58
N SER A 9 33.65 -18.46 -1.85
CA SER A 9 34.35 -17.20 -1.62
C SER A 9 34.88 -17.08 -0.18
N ASN A 10 36.20 -16.95 -0.05
CA ASN A 10 36.86 -16.61 1.20
C ASN A 10 36.55 -15.16 1.58
N TYR A 11 35.75 -14.95 2.62
CA TYR A 11 35.74 -13.67 3.34
C TYR A 11 36.98 -13.59 4.22
N LEU A 12 38.14 -13.27 3.62
CA LEU A 12 39.37 -13.03 4.39
C LEU A 12 39.25 -11.70 5.13
N TYR A 13 38.85 -11.80 6.39
CA TYR A 13 38.83 -10.68 7.33
C TYR A 13 40.20 -10.55 8.01
N THR A 14 41.20 -10.01 7.31
CA THR A 14 42.55 -9.85 7.87
C THR A 14 42.78 -8.41 8.38
N GLY A 15 42.75 -8.26 9.71
CA GLY A 15 43.56 -7.32 10.50
C GLY A 15 43.58 -5.81 10.19
N ASN A 16 42.57 -5.06 10.66
CA ASN A 16 42.76 -3.74 11.30
C ASN A 16 41.64 -3.53 12.35
N ARG A 17 41.94 -3.82 13.61
CA ARG A 17 40.95 -4.22 14.64
C ARG A 17 40.02 -3.12 15.20
N GLY A 18 40.15 -1.86 14.78
CA GLY A 18 39.27 -0.77 15.21
C GLY A 18 38.34 -0.23 14.12
N LEU A 19 38.81 -0.19 12.87
CA LEU A 19 38.09 0.46 11.77
C LEU A 19 37.29 -0.53 10.92
N ASN A 20 37.82 -1.74 10.71
CA ASN A 20 37.20 -2.73 9.81
C ASN A 20 35.89 -3.26 10.39
N THR A 21 35.85 -3.57 11.70
CA THR A 21 34.62 -4.01 12.39
C THR A 21 33.51 -2.96 12.31
N ILE A 22 33.86 -1.67 12.47
CA ILE A 22 32.90 -0.57 12.33
C ILE A 22 32.43 -0.46 10.87
N ILE A 23 33.36 -0.50 9.89
CA ILE A 23 33.03 -0.38 8.47
C ILE A 23 32.15 -1.54 7.99
N THR A 24 32.44 -2.79 8.36
CA THR A 24 31.58 -3.93 7.99
C THR A 24 30.26 -3.91 8.74
N GLY A 25 30.23 -3.51 10.02
CA GLY A 25 28.98 -3.31 10.75
C GLY A 25 28.09 -2.25 10.10
N VAL A 26 28.67 -1.12 9.65
CA VAL A 26 27.97 -0.05 8.95
C VAL A 26 27.52 -0.49 7.55
N ILE A 27 28.35 -1.18 6.77
CA ILE A 27 27.96 -1.71 5.45
C ILE A 27 26.84 -2.75 5.58
N LEU A 28 26.92 -3.67 6.55
CA LEU A 28 25.84 -4.63 6.81
C LEU A 28 24.56 -3.93 7.26
N ALA A 29 24.65 -2.93 8.14
CA ALA A 29 23.50 -2.14 8.56
C ALA A 29 22.85 -1.40 7.37
N ILE A 30 23.64 -0.85 6.45
CA ILE A 30 23.14 -0.19 5.23
C ILE A 30 22.50 -1.21 4.28
N VAL A 31 23.12 -2.37 4.05
CA VAL A 31 22.57 -3.42 3.18
C VAL A 31 21.28 -3.99 3.76
N ILE A 32 21.20 -4.18 5.09
CA ILE A 32 19.98 -4.61 5.78
C ILE A 32 18.92 -3.51 5.68
N ALA A 33 19.27 -2.23 5.90
CA ALA A 33 18.32 -1.13 5.78
C ALA A 33 17.77 -0.98 4.35
N ILE A 34 18.61 -1.14 3.33
CA ILE A 34 18.17 -1.13 1.92
C ILE A 34 17.34 -2.37 1.60
N GLY A 35 17.77 -3.57 2.03
CA GLY A 35 17.05 -4.81 1.79
C GLY A 35 15.69 -4.86 2.48
N VAL A 36 15.63 -4.53 3.77
CA VAL A 36 14.39 -4.42 4.54
C VAL A 36 13.54 -3.27 4.01
N GLY A 37 14.12 -2.12 3.66
CA GLY A 37 13.41 -1.01 3.07
C GLY A 37 12.78 -1.37 1.72
N ALA A 38 13.51 -2.05 0.84
CA ALA A 38 13.01 -2.52 -0.44
C ALA A 38 11.93 -3.60 -0.27
N LEU A 39 12.14 -4.58 0.62
CA LEU A 39 11.15 -5.62 0.92
C LEU A 39 9.86 -5.03 1.52
N TYR A 40 10.01 -4.09 2.46
CA TYR A 40 8.90 -3.37 3.07
C TYR A 40 8.15 -2.52 2.04
N PHE A 41 8.87 -1.83 1.16
CA PHE A 41 8.28 -1.03 0.09
C PHE A 41 7.51 -1.90 -0.90
N SER A 42 8.08 -3.02 -1.35
CA SER A 42 7.38 -3.98 -2.22
C SER A 42 6.11 -4.55 -1.58
N MET A 43 6.13 -4.80 -0.27
CA MET A 43 4.97 -5.29 0.46
C MET A 43 3.91 -4.21 0.69
N SER A 44 4.33 -2.95 0.86
CA SER A 44 3.43 -1.80 0.91
C SER A 44 2.73 -1.59 -0.43
N GLU A 45 3.45 -1.70 -1.55
CA GLU A 45 2.84 -1.60 -2.87
C GLU A 45 1.94 -2.78 -3.19
N ALA A 46 2.24 -3.98 -2.68
CA ALA A 46 1.45 -5.18 -2.94
C ALA A 46 0.09 -5.21 -2.22
N GLN A 47 -0.15 -4.38 -1.21
CA GLN A 47 -1.43 -4.35 -0.48
C GLN A 47 -2.47 -3.46 -1.19
N ALA A 48 -3.75 -3.62 -0.85
CA ALA A 48 -4.80 -2.68 -1.27
C ALA A 48 -4.65 -1.36 -0.48
N ASN A 49 -4.92 -0.23 -1.13
CA ASN A 49 -4.86 1.10 -0.50
C ASN A 49 -5.93 1.99 -1.12
N PHE A 50 -6.93 2.38 -0.35
CA PHE A 50 -8.11 3.08 -0.84
C PHE A 50 -8.03 4.59 -0.62
N LYS A 51 -8.52 5.33 -1.60
CA LYS A 51 -8.71 6.76 -1.54
C LYS A 51 -10.07 7.11 -2.14
N VAL A 52 -10.85 7.90 -1.43
CA VAL A 52 -12.04 8.56 -1.99
C VAL A 52 -11.57 9.76 -2.81
N ASN A 53 -11.87 9.78 -4.11
CA ASN A 53 -11.41 10.83 -5.01
C ASN A 53 -12.40 11.99 -5.08
N SER A 54 -13.69 11.68 -5.12
CA SER A 54 -14.77 12.66 -5.26
C SER A 54 -16.05 12.15 -4.59
N ILE A 55 -16.90 13.11 -4.24
CA ILE A 55 -18.28 12.90 -3.82
C ILE A 55 -19.11 13.90 -4.62
N THR A 56 -20.12 13.43 -5.34
CA THR A 56 -21.01 14.25 -6.16
C THR A 56 -22.43 14.08 -5.66
N LEU A 57 -23.15 15.19 -5.54
CA LEU A 57 -24.58 15.19 -5.22
C LEU A 57 -25.35 15.55 -6.49
N SER A 58 -26.46 14.86 -6.75
CA SER A 58 -27.35 15.22 -7.85
C SER A 58 -27.90 16.64 -7.68
N ASP A 59 -28.14 17.07 -6.44
CA ASP A 59 -28.59 18.41 -6.08
C ASP A 59 -27.99 18.86 -4.73
N SER A 60 -27.61 20.14 -4.66
CA SER A 60 -27.11 20.76 -3.41
C SER A 60 -28.20 21.41 -2.57
N LYS A 61 -29.42 21.50 -3.11
CA LYS A 61 -30.61 22.04 -2.46
C LYS A 61 -31.81 21.22 -2.89
N VAL A 62 -32.59 20.78 -1.92
CA VAL A 62 -33.78 19.99 -2.17
C VAL A 62 -34.98 20.55 -1.44
N THR A 63 -36.14 20.37 -2.06
CA THR A 63 -37.43 20.60 -1.41
C THR A 63 -37.95 19.31 -0.79
N GLU A 64 -38.99 19.42 0.05
CA GLU A 64 -39.65 18.24 0.63
C GLU A 64 -40.02 17.22 -0.47
N ASN A 65 -39.76 15.94 -0.18
CA ASN A 65 -39.98 14.79 -1.07
C ASN A 65 -39.13 14.71 -2.34
N GLN A 66 -38.07 15.51 -2.49
CA GLN A 66 -37.12 15.35 -3.58
C GLN A 66 -35.97 14.41 -3.15
N ALA A 67 -35.67 13.42 -3.99
CA ALA A 67 -34.53 12.52 -3.78
C ALA A 67 -33.23 13.19 -4.23
N VAL A 68 -32.15 12.96 -3.47
CA VAL A 68 -30.77 13.30 -3.84
C VAL A 68 -30.04 11.98 -4.02
N SER A 69 -29.32 11.84 -5.13
CA SER A 69 -28.37 10.75 -5.29
C SER A 69 -26.96 11.22 -4.93
N VAL A 70 -26.20 10.34 -4.30
CA VAL A 70 -24.81 10.56 -3.92
C VAL A 70 -23.93 9.58 -4.68
N GLU A 71 -23.04 10.09 -5.53
CA GLU A 71 -22.03 9.27 -6.21
C GLU A 71 -20.67 9.46 -5.54
N VAL A 72 -20.00 8.34 -5.23
CA VAL A 72 -18.68 8.32 -4.58
C VAL A 72 -17.69 7.54 -5.41
N GLU A 73 -16.58 8.17 -5.80
CA GLU A 73 -15.48 7.48 -6.50
C GLU A 73 -14.46 6.94 -5.50
N VAL A 74 -14.30 5.61 -5.48
CA VAL A 74 -13.32 4.91 -4.63
C VAL A 74 -12.20 4.33 -5.49
N ALA A 75 -10.99 4.84 -5.31
CA ALA A 75 -9.80 4.36 -6.01
C ALA A 75 -8.93 3.47 -5.12
N ASN A 76 -8.60 2.27 -5.61
CA ASN A 76 -7.57 1.43 -5.02
C ASN A 76 -6.22 1.75 -5.67
N THR A 77 -5.43 2.56 -4.98
CA THR A 77 -4.06 2.94 -5.36
C THR A 77 -3.03 1.86 -5.02
N GLY A 78 -3.44 0.78 -4.36
CA GLY A 78 -2.61 -0.37 -4.01
C GLY A 78 -2.40 -1.37 -5.15
N GLY A 79 -1.61 -2.40 -4.88
CA GLY A 79 -1.22 -3.45 -5.82
C GLY A 79 -2.04 -4.73 -5.72
N ALA A 80 -2.85 -4.89 -4.68
CA ALA A 80 -3.81 -6.00 -4.54
C ALA A 80 -5.25 -5.54 -4.67
N LYS A 81 -6.13 -6.47 -5.06
CA LYS A 81 -7.59 -6.33 -4.91
C LYS A 81 -7.96 -6.25 -3.43
N GLY A 82 -8.96 -5.46 -3.09
CA GLY A 82 -9.56 -5.48 -1.76
C GLY A 82 -10.98 -4.94 -1.78
N SER A 83 -11.62 -4.98 -0.62
CA SER A 83 -12.94 -4.38 -0.39
C SER A 83 -12.81 -3.14 0.47
N TYR A 84 -13.65 -2.15 0.20
CA TYR A 84 -13.75 -0.91 0.95
C TYR A 84 -15.23 -0.65 1.28
N GLU A 85 -15.51 -0.34 2.53
CA GLU A 85 -16.85 0.04 2.99
C GLU A 85 -16.98 1.56 2.90
N VAL A 86 -17.91 2.02 2.07
CA VAL A 86 -18.28 3.43 1.95
C VAL A 86 -19.45 3.67 2.91
N GLU A 87 -19.21 4.48 3.94
CA GLU A 87 -20.24 4.88 4.90
C GLU A 87 -20.78 6.28 4.55
N LEU A 88 -22.08 6.37 4.28
CA LEU A 88 -22.80 7.63 4.10
C LEU A 88 -23.30 8.10 5.47
N THR A 89 -22.83 9.27 5.90
CA THR A 89 -23.23 9.86 7.18
C THR A 89 -24.02 11.17 6.98
N LEU A 90 -25.07 11.34 7.77
CA LEU A 90 -25.84 12.58 7.85
C LEU A 90 -25.73 13.13 9.27
N ASN A 91 -25.20 14.35 9.42
CA ASN A 91 -24.94 14.98 10.71
C ASN A 91 -24.09 14.12 11.69
N GLY A 92 -23.20 13.29 11.13
CA GLY A 92 -22.33 12.40 11.90
C GLY A 92 -22.98 11.08 12.33
N GLU A 93 -24.23 10.82 11.95
CA GLU A 93 -24.88 9.52 12.13
C GLU A 93 -24.83 8.71 10.84
N SER A 94 -24.56 7.41 10.96
CA SER A 94 -24.56 6.47 9.84
C SER A 94 -25.98 6.37 9.26
N TYR A 95 -26.12 6.72 7.98
CA TYR A 95 -27.39 6.69 7.27
C TYR A 95 -27.49 5.45 6.37
N ASP A 96 -26.42 5.16 5.63
CA ASP A 96 -26.32 3.97 4.79
C ASP A 96 -24.85 3.56 4.59
N SER A 97 -24.61 2.35 4.12
CA SER A 97 -23.27 1.83 3.85
C SER A 97 -23.27 0.82 2.71
N GLU A 98 -22.30 0.92 1.81
CA GLU A 98 -22.09 -0.07 0.75
C GLU A 98 -20.64 -0.54 0.70
N THR A 99 -20.45 -1.85 0.56
CA THR A 99 -19.12 -2.44 0.38
C THR A 99 -18.83 -2.65 -1.10
N VAL A 100 -17.78 -2.00 -1.60
CA VAL A 100 -17.32 -2.13 -2.98
C VAL A 100 -15.99 -2.89 -3.05
N GLU A 101 -15.88 -3.81 -4.00
CA GLU A 101 -14.64 -4.51 -4.29
C GLU A 101 -13.91 -3.82 -5.45
N VAL A 102 -12.70 -3.33 -5.21
CA VAL A 102 -11.92 -2.58 -6.20
C VAL A 102 -10.62 -3.32 -6.52
N LYS A 103 -10.41 -3.61 -7.80
CA LYS A 103 -9.16 -4.21 -8.30
C LYS A 103 -7.98 -3.26 -8.10
N SER A 104 -6.76 -3.80 -8.12
CA SER A 104 -5.56 -2.99 -7.99
C SER A 104 -5.46 -1.93 -9.09
N LYS A 105 -5.08 -0.70 -8.70
CA LYS A 105 -4.95 0.46 -9.58
C LYS A 105 -6.23 0.80 -10.36
N LYS A 106 -7.40 0.46 -9.83
CA LYS A 106 -8.72 0.78 -10.41
C LYS A 106 -9.54 1.70 -9.51
N THR A 107 -10.59 2.25 -10.10
CA THR A 107 -11.60 3.08 -9.43
C THR A 107 -12.96 2.47 -9.72
N GLU A 108 -13.82 2.41 -8.72
CA GLU A 108 -15.22 2.06 -8.85
C GLU A 108 -16.09 3.19 -8.29
N VAL A 109 -17.33 3.27 -8.74
CA VAL A 109 -18.33 4.23 -8.28
C VAL A 109 -19.33 3.51 -7.39
N VAL A 110 -19.70 4.14 -6.29
CA VAL A 110 -20.76 3.72 -5.38
C VAL A 110 -21.85 4.79 -5.41
N GLU A 111 -23.11 4.37 -5.52
CA GLU A 111 -24.27 5.28 -5.62
C GLU A 111 -25.24 5.01 -4.46
N PHE A 112 -25.66 6.07 -3.79
CA PHE A 112 -26.72 6.07 -2.78
C PHE A 112 -27.92 6.90 -3.26
#